data_AF-I0FE43-F1
#
_entry.id   AF-I0FE43-F1
#
_cell.length_a   1.000
_cell.length_b   1.000
_cell.length_c   1.000
_cell.angle_alpha   90.00
_cell.angle_beta   90.00
_cell.angle_gamma   90.00
#
_symmetry.space_group_name_H-M   'P 1'
#
loop_
_entity.id
_entity.type
_entity.pdbx_description
1 polymer ?
#
loop_
_entity_poly.entity_id
_entity_poly.type
_entity_poly.pdbx_seq_one_letter_code
_entity_poly.pdbx_strand_id
1 'polypeptide(L)'
;MVRARPESISSGTVKNVQSKFAVDVFENKKLNLDVEVGLTPSGHFIVKQVRTTDSNKPNLKTDVVDSLGSDVLDKDVENPSQDKEVNKEEELVQVEEETEILKKNYAMLQAKIEELKTLYYSRPRMFDESILNNIERKLDASYSELYKNNIYAVIQGDMEILSKLDLMLIYLFLVWDNSYTYFRDLLNVLQHLSMSLIFRIINENGSIFDKSNLVALQSSKDALGLKELVSNLDSICLKWNRLVGLIKDQIVQASIFHHKDELIKHLSPIVNLSVRSDNYKNDPIRLLKDEILDLIERVENQVYKLKAE
;
A
#
# COMPACT_ATOMS: atom_id res chain seq x y z
N MET A 1 -33.77 -55.50 -49.50
CA MET A 1 -34.54 -55.42 -48.24
C MET A 1 -34.96 -53.97 -48.04
N VAL A 2 -36.12 -53.70 -47.43
CA VAL A 2 -36.69 -52.35 -47.28
C VAL A 2 -37.24 -52.17 -45.86
N ARG A 3 -36.96 -51.02 -45.24
CA ARG A 3 -37.62 -50.30 -44.11
C ARG A 3 -36.54 -49.52 -43.32
N ALA A 4 -36.83 -48.44 -42.59
CA ALA A 4 -37.85 -47.38 -42.69
C ALA A 4 -37.49 -46.29 -41.66
N ARG A 5 -37.95 -45.04 -41.82
CA ARG A 5 -38.05 -44.07 -40.70
C ARG A 5 -39.43 -44.21 -40.03
N PRO A 6 -39.47 -44.10 -38.70
CA PRO A 6 -40.36 -43.16 -37.99
C PRO A 6 -39.49 -42.10 -37.26
N GLU A 7 -39.80 -40.81 -37.19
CA GLU A 7 -40.96 -40.10 -36.62
C GLU A 7 -40.89 -39.86 -35.09
N SER A 8 -41.41 -38.71 -34.66
CA SER A 8 -41.20 -38.10 -33.35
C SER A 8 -42.47 -38.07 -32.49
N ILE A 9 -42.34 -38.33 -31.19
CA ILE A 9 -43.42 -38.15 -30.20
C ILE A 9 -42.92 -37.29 -29.02
N SER A 10 -43.86 -36.60 -28.37
CA SER A 10 -43.63 -35.47 -27.45
C SER A 10 -43.78 -35.85 -25.96
N SER A 11 -43.14 -35.04 -25.10
CA SER A 11 -43.46 -34.71 -23.70
C SER A 11 -43.83 -35.82 -22.70
N GLY A 12 -43.02 -35.95 -21.64
CA GLY A 12 -43.34 -36.73 -20.44
C GLY A 12 -42.65 -36.17 -19.19
N THR A 13 -43.44 -35.66 -18.24
CA THR A 13 -43.01 -34.94 -17.02
C THR A 13 -41.96 -35.69 -16.18
N VAL A 14 -40.78 -35.10 -16.01
CA VAL A 14 -39.79 -35.54 -15.00
C VAL A 14 -40.14 -34.94 -13.64
N LYS A 15 -40.24 -35.76 -12.60
CA LYS A 15 -40.43 -35.31 -11.20
C LYS A 15 -39.08 -35.16 -10.51
N ASN A 16 -38.94 -34.10 -9.71
CA ASN A 16 -37.79 -33.90 -8.82
C ASN A 16 -37.65 -35.04 -7.81
N VAL A 17 -36.41 -35.48 -7.57
CA VAL A 17 -36.04 -36.40 -6.49
C VAL A 17 -35.01 -35.69 -5.60
N GLN A 18 -35.43 -35.27 -4.41
CA GLN A 18 -34.52 -34.77 -3.38
C GLN A 18 -33.91 -35.95 -2.63
N SER A 19 -32.58 -36.06 -2.62
CA SER A 19 -31.86 -36.99 -1.76
C SER A 19 -31.81 -36.48 -0.32
N LYS A 20 -32.45 -37.20 0.60
CA LYS A 20 -32.23 -36.98 2.04
C LYS A 20 -30.90 -37.58 2.44
N PHE A 21 -29.99 -36.77 2.98
CA PHE A 21 -28.95 -37.25 3.89
C PHE A 21 -29.42 -37.04 5.33
N ALA A 22 -29.21 -38.05 6.17
CA ALA A 22 -29.53 -37.97 7.59
C ALA A 22 -28.43 -37.20 8.34
N VAL A 23 -28.82 -36.41 9.33
CA VAL A 23 -27.91 -35.80 10.30
C VAL A 23 -28.04 -36.60 11.59
N ASP A 24 -27.02 -37.40 11.92
CA ASP A 24 -26.96 -38.08 13.21
C ASP A 24 -26.70 -37.07 14.34
N VAL A 25 -27.37 -37.29 15.47
CA VAL A 25 -27.35 -36.37 16.61
C VAL A 25 -26.09 -36.61 17.45
N PHE A 26 -25.20 -35.62 17.48
CA PHE A 26 -24.16 -35.53 18.51
C PHE A 26 -24.56 -34.53 19.60
N GLU A 27 -24.65 -35.01 20.83
CA GLU A 27 -25.13 -34.24 21.98
C GLU A 27 -24.13 -33.19 22.49
N ASN A 28 -24.65 -32.18 23.18
CA ASN A 28 -23.91 -31.04 23.68
C ASN A 28 -22.80 -31.41 24.69
N LYS A 29 -21.54 -31.41 24.27
CA LYS A 29 -20.40 -31.18 25.19
C LYS A 29 -20.08 -29.69 25.27
N LYS A 30 -20.80 -29.02 26.18
CA LYS A 30 -20.56 -27.61 26.52
C LYS A 30 -19.25 -27.46 27.29
N LEU A 31 -18.16 -27.15 26.58
CA LEU A 31 -16.89 -26.75 27.19
C LEU A 31 -17.01 -25.31 27.69
N ASN A 32 -17.34 -25.14 28.98
CA ASN A 32 -17.07 -23.89 29.67
C ASN A 32 -15.54 -23.75 29.80
N LEU A 33 -14.97 -22.71 29.20
CA LEU A 33 -13.56 -22.35 29.37
C LEU A 33 -13.51 -20.93 29.96
N ASP A 34 -13.57 -20.83 31.28
CA ASP A 34 -13.42 -19.56 31.97
C ASP A 34 -11.95 -19.12 31.90
N VAL A 35 -11.69 -18.01 31.21
CA VAL A 35 -10.34 -17.44 31.03
C VAL A 35 -10.25 -16.12 31.81
N GLU A 36 -9.83 -16.21 33.08
CA GLU A 36 -9.47 -15.03 33.86
C GLU A 36 -8.16 -14.41 33.35
N VAL A 37 -8.24 -13.26 32.68
CA VAL A 37 -7.07 -12.44 32.33
C VAL A 37 -6.84 -11.40 33.42
N GLY A 38 -6.09 -11.78 34.45
CA GLY A 38 -5.71 -10.88 35.55
C GLY A 38 -4.71 -9.79 35.13
N LEU A 39 -5.15 -8.53 35.07
CA LEU A 39 -4.27 -7.37 34.85
C LEU A 39 -3.82 -6.77 36.19
N THR A 40 -2.55 -6.96 36.56
CA THR A 40 -1.95 -6.37 37.78
C THR A 40 -1.44 -4.94 37.52
N PRO A 41 -1.83 -3.92 38.31
CA PRO A 41 -1.40 -2.54 38.08
C PRO A 41 -0.11 -2.12 38.84
N SER A 42 0.53 -1.06 38.32
CA SER A 42 1.47 -0.12 38.97
C SER A 42 2.99 -0.44 39.05
N GLY A 43 3.80 0.64 39.06
CA GLY A 43 5.28 0.67 39.08
C GLY A 43 5.88 1.44 37.87
N HIS A 44 5.90 2.79 37.77
CA HIS A 44 6.60 3.79 38.62
C HIS A 44 8.10 3.46 38.84
N PHE A 45 9.09 4.37 38.78
CA PHE A 45 9.18 5.85 38.90
C PHE A 45 10.57 6.32 38.33
N ILE A 46 11.03 7.58 38.12
CA ILE A 46 10.62 8.98 38.38
C ILE A 46 11.12 9.91 37.22
N VAL A 47 10.57 11.12 37.09
CA VAL A 47 10.99 12.27 36.25
C VAL A 47 12.31 12.95 36.72
N LYS A 48 12.98 13.71 35.85
CA LYS A 48 13.79 14.89 36.24
C LYS A 48 13.38 16.19 35.51
N GLN A 49 13.46 17.31 36.22
CA GLN A 49 12.96 18.64 35.86
C GLN A 49 13.98 19.48 35.05
N VAL A 50 13.58 20.16 33.95
CA VAL A 50 13.02 21.54 33.83
C VAL A 50 14.04 22.69 33.98
N ARG A 51 14.18 23.49 32.91
CA ARG A 51 14.08 24.99 32.83
C ARG A 51 14.29 25.38 31.35
N THR A 52 13.39 26.01 30.58
CA THR A 52 12.51 27.20 30.73
C THR A 52 13.21 28.56 30.73
N THR A 53 13.15 29.26 29.60
CA THR A 53 12.96 30.74 29.50
C THR A 53 12.35 31.07 28.14
N ASP A 54 11.17 31.71 28.12
CA ASP A 54 10.61 32.41 26.95
C ASP A 54 11.19 33.82 26.83
N SER A 55 11.28 34.36 25.61
CA SER A 55 11.12 35.80 25.34
C SER A 55 10.83 36.12 23.87
N ASN A 56 10.05 37.17 23.63
CA ASN A 56 9.50 37.54 22.31
C ASN A 56 10.46 38.34 21.41
N LYS A 57 10.34 38.10 20.09
CA LYS A 57 10.06 39.03 18.96
C LYS A 57 10.12 40.59 19.19
N PRO A 58 10.32 41.42 18.13
CA PRO A 58 11.62 41.91 17.68
C PRO A 58 11.69 43.45 17.41
N ASN A 59 12.84 43.93 16.92
CA ASN A 59 13.08 45.16 16.13
C ASN A 59 12.54 46.54 16.64
N LEU A 60 13.45 47.51 16.80
CA LEU A 60 13.38 48.78 16.04
C LEU A 60 14.73 49.53 15.97
N LYS A 61 14.77 50.56 15.12
CA LYS A 61 15.91 51.39 14.68
C LYS A 61 16.52 52.31 15.74
N THR A 62 17.76 52.78 15.46
CA THR A 62 18.15 54.19 15.54
C THR A 62 19.05 54.57 14.35
N ASP A 63 18.92 55.79 13.82
CA ASP A 63 19.65 56.36 12.68
C ASP A 63 20.77 57.35 13.16
N VAL A 64 21.34 58.19 12.25
CA VAL A 64 22.31 59.32 12.44
C VAL A 64 23.75 58.93 12.93
N VAL A 65 24.88 59.56 12.55
CA VAL A 65 25.19 60.90 11.96
C VAL A 65 26.22 60.83 10.80
N ASP A 66 26.23 61.89 9.98
CA ASP A 66 26.99 62.16 8.75
C ASP A 66 28.53 62.19 8.84
N SER A 67 29.19 62.08 7.67
CA SER A 67 30.18 63.08 7.21
C SER A 67 30.30 63.06 5.67
N LEU A 68 30.77 64.17 5.07
CA LEU A 68 30.83 64.41 3.61
C LEU A 68 32.23 64.88 3.15
N GLY A 69 32.57 64.57 1.88
CA GLY A 69 33.79 65.00 1.18
C GLY A 69 34.73 63.82 0.84
N SER A 70 35.46 63.83 -0.28
CA SER A 70 35.54 64.80 -1.40
C SER A 70 36.04 64.12 -2.69
N ASP A 71 35.87 64.78 -3.84
CA ASP A 71 36.31 64.29 -5.17
C ASP A 71 37.84 64.14 -5.32
N VAL A 72 38.29 63.32 -6.29
CA VAL A 72 39.13 63.73 -7.46
C VAL A 72 39.63 62.53 -8.31
N LEU A 73 39.24 62.57 -9.60
CA LEU A 73 39.81 62.06 -10.87
C LEU A 73 40.98 61.03 -10.96
N ASP A 74 40.78 60.13 -11.93
CA ASP A 74 41.69 59.56 -12.96
C ASP A 74 43.11 59.02 -12.62
N LYS A 75 43.34 57.74 -12.94
CA LYS A 75 44.03 57.35 -14.21
C LYS A 75 44.10 55.84 -14.46
N ASP A 76 44.28 55.47 -15.74
CA ASP A 76 44.61 54.12 -16.20
C ASP A 76 46.02 53.67 -15.77
N VAL A 77 46.26 52.35 -15.70
CA VAL A 77 47.43 51.68 -16.33
C VAL A 77 47.26 50.14 -16.34
N GLU A 78 47.51 49.58 -17.52
CA GLU A 78 48.00 48.24 -17.91
C GLU A 78 47.76 46.98 -17.03
N ASN A 79 47.23 45.94 -17.70
CA ASN A 79 47.18 44.54 -17.27
C ASN A 79 48.56 43.86 -17.40
N PRO A 80 48.87 42.89 -16.52
CA PRO A 80 49.49 41.65 -17.03
C PRO A 80 48.78 40.38 -16.55
N SER A 81 48.43 39.52 -17.50
CA SER A 81 47.72 38.26 -17.26
C SER A 81 48.58 37.20 -16.57
N GLN A 82 48.16 36.73 -15.40
CA GLN A 82 48.36 35.35 -14.92
C GLN A 82 47.03 34.80 -14.35
N ASP A 83 47.05 33.66 -13.67
CA ASP A 83 45.92 32.98 -13.02
C ASP A 83 44.76 32.52 -13.93
N LYS A 84 44.97 31.38 -14.61
CA LYS A 84 43.92 30.59 -15.28
C LYS A 84 44.00 29.06 -15.09
N GLU A 85 44.76 28.58 -14.10
CA GLU A 85 44.89 27.14 -13.82
C GLU A 85 44.20 26.64 -12.53
N VAL A 86 43.83 27.53 -11.60
CA VAL A 86 43.21 27.14 -10.31
C VAL A 86 41.84 26.45 -10.49
N ASN A 87 41.01 26.92 -11.43
CA ASN A 87 39.61 26.49 -11.55
C ASN A 87 39.40 25.01 -11.92
N LYS A 88 40.36 24.36 -12.59
CA LYS A 88 40.11 23.02 -13.18
C LYS A 88 40.06 21.91 -12.15
N GLU A 89 40.85 21.99 -11.08
CA GLU A 89 40.87 20.95 -10.05
C GLU A 89 39.61 21.06 -9.16
N GLU A 90 39.17 22.28 -8.84
CA GLU A 90 37.89 22.50 -8.14
C GLU A 90 36.67 22.09 -8.97
N GLU A 91 36.67 22.38 -10.28
CA GLU A 91 35.61 21.97 -11.22
C GLU A 91 35.56 20.44 -11.39
N LEU A 92 36.72 19.76 -11.45
CA LEU A 92 36.78 18.29 -11.47
C LEU A 92 36.26 17.67 -10.18
N VAL A 93 36.65 18.17 -9.01
CA VAL A 93 36.18 17.67 -7.70
C VAL A 93 34.67 17.85 -7.55
N GLN A 94 34.11 18.99 -7.96
CA GLN A 94 32.66 19.21 -7.93
C GLN A 94 31.91 18.24 -8.85
N VAL A 95 32.42 17.97 -10.05
CA VAL A 95 31.82 16.99 -10.99
C VAL A 95 31.90 15.56 -10.44
N GLU A 96 32.98 15.18 -9.75
CA GLU A 96 33.06 13.87 -9.06
C GLU A 96 32.07 13.77 -7.89
N GLU A 97 31.94 14.81 -7.05
CA GLU A 97 30.97 14.83 -5.95
C GLU A 97 29.52 14.75 -6.44
N GLU A 98 29.13 15.54 -7.45
CA GLU A 98 27.79 15.47 -8.05
C GLU A 98 27.51 14.07 -8.65
N THR A 99 28.51 13.48 -9.31
CA THR A 99 28.40 12.14 -9.91
C THR A 99 28.18 11.06 -8.86
N GLU A 100 28.87 11.11 -7.72
CA GLU A 100 28.65 10.17 -6.61
C GLU A 100 27.31 10.40 -5.88
N ILE A 101 26.86 11.65 -5.77
CA ILE A 101 25.51 11.96 -5.23
C ILE A 101 24.42 11.35 -6.12
N LEU A 102 24.54 11.46 -7.46
CA LEU A 102 23.61 10.85 -8.42
C LEU A 102 23.57 9.32 -8.30
N LYS A 103 24.74 8.67 -8.34
CA LYS A 103 24.87 7.20 -8.14
C LYS A 103 24.23 6.75 -6.84
N LYS A 104 24.49 7.47 -5.73
CA LYS A 104 23.95 7.17 -4.41
C LYS A 104 22.42 7.31 -4.36
N ASN A 105 21.86 8.38 -4.91
CA ASN A 105 20.40 8.58 -4.93
C ASN A 105 19.71 7.52 -5.80
N TYR A 106 20.29 7.14 -6.94
CA TYR A 106 19.77 6.04 -7.77
C TYR A 106 19.85 4.67 -7.07
N ALA A 107 20.96 4.37 -6.37
CA ALA A 107 21.08 3.14 -5.57
C ALA A 107 20.05 3.09 -4.41
N MET A 108 19.77 4.23 -3.76
CA MET A 108 18.71 4.34 -2.76
C MET A 108 17.31 4.16 -3.37
N LEU A 109 17.09 4.61 -4.60
CA LEU A 109 15.85 4.40 -5.35
C LEU A 109 15.62 2.92 -5.66
N GLN A 110 16.65 2.23 -6.17
CA GLN A 110 16.60 0.77 -6.38
C GLN A 110 16.29 0.02 -5.08
N ALA A 111 16.95 0.37 -3.97
CA ALA A 111 16.70 -0.25 -2.66
C ALA A 111 15.24 -0.08 -2.20
N LYS A 112 14.61 1.09 -2.42
CA LYS A 112 13.19 1.32 -2.07
C LYS A 112 12.21 0.60 -2.99
N ILE A 113 12.57 0.35 -4.26
CA ILE A 113 11.76 -0.48 -5.17
C ILE A 113 11.79 -1.95 -4.74
N GLU A 114 12.96 -2.47 -4.35
CA GLU A 114 13.10 -3.84 -3.83
C GLU A 114 12.47 -4.00 -2.42
N GLU A 115 12.44 -2.93 -1.60
CA GLU A 115 11.63 -2.89 -0.37
C GLU A 115 10.13 -3.03 -0.67
N LEU A 116 9.60 -2.31 -1.66
CA LEU A 116 8.19 -2.45 -2.09
C LEU A 116 7.88 -3.84 -2.66
N LYS A 117 8.79 -4.44 -3.45
CA LYS A 117 8.68 -5.84 -3.89
C LYS A 117 8.64 -6.78 -2.69
N THR A 118 9.52 -6.57 -1.71
CA THR A 118 9.58 -7.38 -0.48
C THR A 118 8.30 -7.26 0.35
N LEU A 119 7.71 -6.07 0.46
CA LEU A 119 6.41 -5.87 1.12
C LEU A 119 5.25 -6.55 0.37
N TYR A 120 5.25 -6.52 -0.97
CA TYR A 120 4.23 -7.18 -1.80
C TYR A 120 4.32 -8.72 -1.73
N TYR A 121 5.53 -9.27 -1.81
CA TYR A 121 5.80 -10.71 -1.75
C TYR A 121 6.00 -11.23 -0.31
N SER A 122 5.81 -10.40 0.73
CA SER A 122 5.94 -10.81 2.13
C SER A 122 4.94 -11.92 2.49
N ARG A 123 5.45 -13.08 2.91
CA ARG A 123 4.68 -14.23 3.42
C ARG A 123 5.37 -14.80 4.66
N PRO A 124 4.65 -15.18 5.74
CA PRO A 124 5.25 -15.85 6.89
C PRO A 124 5.69 -17.28 6.54
N ARG A 125 6.60 -17.85 7.34
CA ARG A 125 7.12 -19.23 7.16
C ARG A 125 6.03 -20.33 7.14
N MET A 126 4.88 -20.06 7.77
CA MET A 126 3.74 -20.98 7.85
C MET A 126 2.67 -20.71 6.78
N PHE A 127 2.95 -19.86 5.78
CA PHE A 127 2.04 -19.55 4.69
C PHE A 127 1.68 -20.78 3.85
N ASP A 128 0.39 -20.96 3.58
CA ASP A 128 -0.15 -21.97 2.67
C ASP A 128 -1.00 -21.29 1.60
N GLU A 129 -0.61 -21.45 0.34
CA GLU A 129 -1.34 -20.93 -0.82
C GLU A 129 -2.67 -21.64 -1.09
N SER A 130 -2.91 -22.81 -0.48
CA SER A 130 -4.12 -23.60 -0.69
C SER A 130 -5.40 -22.92 -0.16
N ILE A 131 -5.27 -21.98 0.77
CA ILE A 131 -6.43 -21.37 1.44
C ILE A 131 -7.30 -20.54 0.50
N LEU A 132 -6.73 -19.76 -0.43
CA LEU A 132 -7.53 -19.12 -1.48
C LEU A 132 -8.09 -20.14 -2.49
N ASN A 133 -7.39 -21.25 -2.76
CA ASN A 133 -7.89 -22.34 -3.62
C ASN A 133 -9.07 -23.09 -2.98
N ASN A 134 -9.24 -23.00 -1.66
CA ASN A 134 -10.40 -23.54 -0.93
C ASN A 134 -11.55 -22.51 -0.88
N ILE A 135 -11.25 -21.22 -0.72
CA ILE A 135 -12.20 -20.11 -0.82
C ILE A 135 -12.84 -20.04 -2.22
N GLU A 136 -12.05 -20.15 -3.29
CA GLU A 136 -12.52 -20.25 -4.69
C GLU A 136 -13.58 -21.33 -4.89
N ARG A 137 -13.28 -22.54 -4.39
CA ARG A 137 -14.15 -23.72 -4.52
C ARG A 137 -15.48 -23.57 -3.77
N LYS A 138 -15.50 -22.75 -2.71
CA LYS A 138 -16.72 -22.39 -1.95
C LYS A 138 -17.52 -21.25 -2.62
N LEU A 139 -16.89 -20.45 -3.47
CA LEU A 139 -17.49 -19.29 -4.16
C LEU A 139 -17.89 -19.56 -5.62
N ASP A 140 -17.71 -20.79 -6.11
CA ASP A 140 -17.76 -21.17 -7.53
C ASP A 140 -17.03 -20.13 -8.40
N ALA A 141 -15.74 -19.97 -8.09
CA ALA A 141 -14.87 -18.94 -8.65
C ALA A 141 -13.54 -19.53 -9.15
N SER A 142 -12.91 -18.81 -10.07
CA SER A 142 -11.55 -19.09 -10.55
C SER A 142 -10.82 -17.75 -10.65
N TYR A 143 -9.77 -17.60 -9.85
CA TYR A 143 -8.93 -16.42 -9.76
C TYR A 143 -7.51 -16.74 -10.27
N SER A 144 -6.92 -15.80 -10.99
CA SER A 144 -5.54 -15.92 -11.45
C SER A 144 -4.55 -15.87 -10.28
N GLU A 145 -3.33 -16.36 -10.51
CA GLU A 145 -2.24 -16.26 -9.54
C GLU A 145 -1.96 -14.78 -9.15
N LEU A 146 -2.07 -13.85 -10.10
CA LEU A 146 -1.95 -12.41 -9.83
C LEU A 146 -3.05 -11.89 -8.88
N TYR A 147 -4.31 -12.30 -9.07
CA TYR A 147 -5.42 -11.95 -8.18
C TYR A 147 -5.15 -12.47 -6.75
N LYS A 148 -4.66 -13.71 -6.62
CA LYS A 148 -4.26 -14.32 -5.34
C LYS A 148 -3.10 -13.58 -4.69
N ASN A 149 -2.03 -13.32 -5.44
CA ASN A 149 -0.85 -12.59 -4.97
C ASN A 149 -1.19 -11.16 -4.52
N ASN A 150 -2.13 -10.48 -5.17
CA ASN A 150 -2.64 -9.19 -4.73
C ASN A 150 -3.40 -9.27 -3.39
N ILE A 151 -4.25 -10.29 -3.18
CA ILE A 151 -4.91 -10.52 -1.88
C ILE A 151 -3.86 -10.83 -0.80
N TYR A 152 -2.94 -11.74 -1.11
CA TYR A 152 -1.85 -12.12 -0.20
C TYR A 152 -0.92 -10.94 0.12
N ALA A 153 -0.79 -9.93 -0.75
CA ALA A 153 -0.06 -8.71 -0.45
C ALA A 153 -0.80 -7.79 0.55
N VAL A 154 -2.13 -7.60 0.42
CA VAL A 154 -2.91 -6.78 1.38
C VAL A 154 -2.89 -7.38 2.80
N ILE A 155 -2.81 -8.70 2.92
CA ILE A 155 -2.75 -9.38 4.22
C ILE A 155 -1.35 -9.91 4.55
N GLN A 156 -0.32 -9.64 3.74
CA GLN A 156 1.07 -10.13 3.91
C GLN A 156 1.16 -11.65 4.18
N GLY A 157 0.36 -12.46 3.48
CA GLY A 157 0.30 -13.92 3.64
C GLY A 157 -0.15 -14.40 5.03
N ASP A 158 -0.79 -13.55 5.82
CA ASP A 158 -1.12 -13.81 7.22
C ASP A 158 -2.18 -14.90 7.37
N MET A 159 -1.76 -16.05 7.88
CA MET A 159 -2.60 -17.25 7.97
C MET A 159 -3.70 -17.14 9.02
N GLU A 160 -3.57 -16.29 10.05
CA GLU A 160 -4.69 -16.06 10.97
C GLU A 160 -5.78 -15.26 10.26
N ILE A 161 -5.41 -14.20 9.55
CA ILE A 161 -6.34 -13.35 8.79
C ILE A 161 -7.01 -14.15 7.65
N LEU A 162 -6.24 -14.97 6.92
CA LEU A 162 -6.76 -15.88 5.90
C LEU A 162 -7.72 -16.93 6.48
N SER A 163 -7.42 -17.49 7.65
CA SER A 163 -8.31 -18.44 8.34
C SER A 163 -9.61 -17.78 8.80
N LYS A 164 -9.56 -16.53 9.29
CA LYS A 164 -10.77 -15.74 9.62
C LYS A 164 -11.62 -15.45 8.40
N LEU A 165 -11.02 -15.11 7.26
CA LEU A 165 -11.72 -14.94 5.98
C LEU A 165 -12.43 -16.24 5.57
N ASP A 166 -11.74 -17.39 5.60
CA ASP A 166 -12.33 -18.68 5.22
C ASP A 166 -13.46 -19.13 6.16
N LEU A 167 -13.33 -18.88 7.47
CA LEU A 167 -14.38 -19.14 8.46
C LEU A 167 -15.59 -18.22 8.28
N MET A 168 -15.39 -16.92 8.05
CA MET A 168 -16.49 -15.99 7.76
C MET A 168 -17.26 -16.43 6.50
N LEU A 169 -16.58 -16.90 5.45
CA LEU A 169 -17.22 -17.44 4.26
C LEU A 169 -18.06 -18.70 4.58
N ILE A 170 -17.57 -19.60 5.44
CA ILE A 170 -18.35 -20.77 5.88
C ILE A 170 -19.64 -20.33 6.62
N TYR A 171 -19.56 -19.36 7.54
CA TYR A 171 -20.75 -18.84 8.22
C TYR A 171 -21.72 -18.13 7.26
N LEU A 172 -21.20 -17.30 6.35
CA LEU A 172 -21.97 -16.65 5.28
C LEU A 172 -22.76 -17.68 4.45
N PHE A 173 -22.10 -18.76 4.03
CA PHE A 173 -22.70 -19.80 3.18
C PHE A 173 -23.70 -20.70 3.91
N LEU A 174 -23.38 -21.12 5.15
CA LEU A 174 -24.23 -22.04 5.92
C LEU A 174 -25.46 -21.37 6.53
N VAL A 175 -25.42 -20.05 6.78
CA VAL A 175 -26.46 -19.35 7.56
C VAL A 175 -27.26 -18.33 6.75
N TRP A 176 -26.66 -17.65 5.75
CA TRP A 176 -27.32 -16.54 5.04
C TRP A 176 -27.33 -16.72 3.52
N ASP A 177 -28.37 -17.40 3.04
CA ASP A 177 -28.67 -17.54 1.61
C ASP A 177 -28.54 -16.20 0.85
N ASN A 178 -28.02 -16.27 -0.37
CA ASN A 178 -27.68 -15.14 -1.26
C ASN A 178 -26.63 -14.12 -0.75
N SER A 179 -25.83 -14.43 0.29
CA SER A 179 -24.80 -13.50 0.81
C SER A 179 -23.39 -13.64 0.19
N TYR A 180 -23.22 -14.54 -0.78
CA TYR A 180 -21.93 -14.84 -1.42
C TYR A 180 -21.35 -13.66 -2.23
N THR A 181 -22.21 -12.78 -2.74
CA THR A 181 -21.83 -11.58 -3.51
C THR A 181 -20.94 -10.67 -2.69
N TYR A 182 -21.37 -10.31 -1.48
CA TYR A 182 -20.62 -9.42 -0.58
C TYR A 182 -19.21 -9.91 -0.26
N PHE A 183 -19.02 -11.23 -0.13
CA PHE A 183 -17.69 -11.80 0.11
C PHE A 183 -16.83 -11.81 -1.16
N ARG A 184 -17.43 -12.08 -2.35
CA ARG A 184 -16.74 -11.90 -3.64
C ARG A 184 -16.34 -10.44 -3.85
N ASP A 185 -17.16 -9.48 -3.44
CA ASP A 185 -16.86 -8.05 -3.52
C ASP A 185 -15.73 -7.63 -2.57
N LEU A 186 -15.67 -8.19 -1.35
CA LEU A 186 -14.53 -8.02 -0.45
C LEU A 186 -13.22 -8.50 -1.10
N LEU A 187 -13.18 -9.71 -1.65
CA LEU A 187 -11.99 -10.24 -2.34
C LEU A 187 -11.62 -9.39 -3.57
N ASN A 188 -12.61 -8.96 -4.35
CA ASN A 188 -12.42 -8.07 -5.50
C ASN A 188 -11.82 -6.70 -5.12
N VAL A 189 -12.17 -6.16 -3.95
CA VAL A 189 -11.58 -4.90 -3.46
C VAL A 189 -10.19 -5.12 -2.87
N LEU A 190 -9.98 -6.20 -2.10
CA LEU A 190 -8.64 -6.54 -1.57
C LEU A 190 -7.62 -6.72 -2.70
N GLN A 191 -7.93 -7.54 -3.73
CA GLN A 191 -7.02 -7.69 -4.86
C GLN A 191 -6.82 -6.37 -5.62
N HIS A 192 -7.88 -5.58 -5.83
CA HIS A 192 -7.76 -4.32 -6.55
C HIS A 192 -6.88 -3.33 -5.79
N LEU A 193 -6.98 -3.29 -4.45
CA LEU A 193 -6.20 -2.38 -3.62
C LEU A 193 -4.70 -2.59 -3.85
N SER A 194 -4.20 -3.82 -3.71
CA SER A 194 -2.79 -4.10 -3.99
C SER A 194 -2.43 -3.93 -5.47
N MET A 195 -3.34 -4.25 -6.39
CA MET A 195 -3.13 -4.07 -7.83
C MET A 195 -2.89 -2.60 -8.18
N SER A 196 -3.76 -1.71 -7.69
CA SER A 196 -3.74 -0.28 -8.01
C SER A 196 -2.69 0.51 -7.25
N LEU A 197 -2.31 0.06 -6.04
CA LEU A 197 -1.34 0.75 -5.19
C LEU A 197 0.08 0.21 -5.42
N ILE A 198 0.38 -1.02 -4.97
CA ILE A 198 1.77 -1.50 -4.93
C ILE A 198 2.19 -2.16 -6.25
N PHE A 199 1.35 -3.04 -6.83
CA PHE A 199 1.72 -3.75 -8.06
C PHE A 199 1.94 -2.80 -9.24
N ARG A 200 1.14 -1.71 -9.35
CA ARG A 200 1.33 -0.62 -10.32
C ARG A 200 2.75 -0.03 -10.30
N ILE A 201 3.38 0.06 -9.11
CA ILE A 201 4.73 0.60 -8.94
C ILE A 201 5.79 -0.44 -9.34
N ILE A 202 5.67 -1.67 -8.84
CA ILE A 202 6.74 -2.70 -8.92
C ILE A 202 6.69 -3.60 -10.15
N ASN A 203 5.64 -3.52 -10.97
CA ASN A 203 5.51 -4.30 -12.19
C ASN A 203 6.60 -3.89 -13.20
N GLU A 204 7.54 -4.79 -13.48
CA GLU A 204 8.65 -4.56 -14.41
C GLU A 204 8.21 -4.35 -15.87
N ASN A 205 6.95 -4.67 -16.19
CA ASN A 205 6.26 -4.41 -17.45
C ASN A 205 5.11 -3.38 -17.26
N GLY A 206 5.22 -2.52 -16.25
CA GLY A 206 4.25 -1.47 -15.90
C GLY A 206 4.53 -0.14 -16.62
N SER A 207 4.07 0.97 -16.04
CA SER A 207 4.32 2.33 -16.55
C SER A 207 5.31 3.15 -15.71
N ILE A 208 5.55 2.74 -14.45
CA ILE A 208 6.34 3.52 -13.48
C ILE A 208 7.81 3.06 -13.47
N PHE A 209 8.16 1.99 -12.76
CA PHE A 209 9.54 1.47 -12.74
C PHE A 209 9.73 0.27 -13.68
N ASP A 210 9.31 0.45 -14.94
CA ASP A 210 9.66 -0.47 -16.01
C ASP A 210 11.18 -0.42 -16.32
N LYS A 211 11.67 -1.43 -17.04
CA LYS A 211 13.10 -1.57 -17.37
C LYS A 211 13.66 -0.44 -18.23
N SER A 212 12.85 0.24 -19.02
CA SER A 212 13.25 1.42 -19.81
C SER A 212 13.34 2.67 -18.95
N ASN A 213 12.39 2.88 -18.04
CA ASN A 213 12.36 4.01 -17.12
C ASN A 213 13.51 3.93 -16.12
N LEU A 214 13.83 2.74 -15.60
CA LEU A 214 14.97 2.55 -14.71
C LEU A 214 16.31 2.91 -15.37
N VAL A 215 16.52 2.56 -16.66
CA VAL A 215 17.73 2.94 -17.41
C VAL A 215 17.79 4.45 -17.67
N ALA A 216 16.66 5.11 -17.94
CA ALA A 216 16.59 6.56 -18.04
C ALA A 216 16.93 7.24 -16.70
N LEU A 217 16.32 6.78 -15.60
CA LEU A 217 16.57 7.29 -14.24
C LEU A 217 18.03 7.10 -13.79
N GLN A 218 18.68 6.01 -14.20
CA GLN A 218 20.12 5.80 -13.97
C GLN A 218 21.01 6.82 -14.69
N SER A 219 20.52 7.41 -15.78
CA SER A 219 21.22 8.36 -16.64
C SER A 219 20.84 9.82 -16.36
N SER A 220 19.86 10.05 -15.47
CA SER A 220 19.33 11.38 -15.15
C SER A 220 20.33 12.21 -14.33
N LYS A 221 20.27 13.53 -14.51
CA LYS A 221 21.13 14.52 -13.84
C LYS A 221 20.43 15.27 -12.70
N ASP A 222 19.11 15.11 -12.55
CA ASP A 222 18.34 15.76 -11.48
C ASP A 222 18.43 14.93 -10.18
N ALA A 223 19.49 15.20 -9.41
CA ALA A 223 19.74 14.57 -8.13
C ALA A 223 18.64 14.84 -7.09
N LEU A 224 17.92 15.95 -7.20
CA LEU A 224 16.80 16.29 -6.31
C LEU A 224 15.56 15.46 -6.67
N GLY A 225 15.27 15.30 -7.96
CA GLY A 225 14.19 14.47 -8.46
C GLY A 225 14.37 12.98 -8.09
N LEU A 226 15.58 12.44 -8.22
CA LEU A 226 15.88 11.08 -7.73
C LEU A 226 15.66 10.95 -6.22
N LYS A 227 16.05 11.97 -5.43
CA LYS A 227 15.83 12.02 -3.98
C LYS A 227 14.35 12.15 -3.61
N GLU A 228 13.55 12.87 -4.39
CA GLU A 228 12.10 12.96 -4.21
C GLU A 228 11.42 11.61 -4.50
N LEU A 229 11.83 10.89 -5.55
CA LEU A 229 11.35 9.52 -5.79
C LEU A 229 11.62 8.60 -4.58
N VAL A 230 12.85 8.62 -4.03
CA VAL A 230 13.19 7.88 -2.80
C VAL A 230 12.26 8.24 -1.64
N SER A 231 12.03 9.55 -1.41
CA SER A 231 11.19 10.04 -0.31
C SER A 231 9.71 9.69 -0.48
N ASN A 232 9.19 9.72 -1.71
CA ASN A 232 7.80 9.35 -1.98
C ASN A 232 7.59 7.83 -1.85
N LEU A 233 8.55 7.00 -2.29
CA LEU A 233 8.46 5.54 -2.10
C LEU A 233 8.58 5.12 -0.63
N ASP A 234 9.42 5.77 0.17
CA ASP A 234 9.50 5.55 1.62
C ASP A 234 8.15 5.85 2.31
N SER A 235 7.54 6.99 1.96
CA SER A 235 6.20 7.37 2.41
C SER A 235 5.13 6.35 2.00
N ILE A 236 5.20 5.79 0.78
CA ILE A 236 4.31 4.71 0.33
C ILE A 236 4.54 3.43 1.14
N CYS A 237 5.78 3.02 1.43
CA CYS A 237 6.09 1.84 2.26
C CYS A 237 5.47 1.96 3.66
N LEU A 238 5.63 3.13 4.30
CA LEU A 238 5.10 3.39 5.64
C LEU A 238 3.57 3.43 5.66
N LYS A 239 2.94 4.12 4.70
CA LYS A 239 1.47 4.19 4.59
C LYS A 239 0.86 2.83 4.21
N TRP A 240 1.50 2.05 3.35
CA TRP A 240 1.06 0.70 2.98
C TRP A 240 1.00 -0.22 4.20
N ASN A 241 2.08 -0.29 4.99
CA ASN A 241 2.08 -1.11 6.20
C ASN A 241 1.00 -0.68 7.21
N ARG A 242 0.72 0.62 7.33
CA ARG A 242 -0.38 1.12 8.17
C ARG A 242 -1.77 0.76 7.61
N LEU A 243 -1.96 0.84 6.29
CA LEU A 243 -3.19 0.47 5.60
C LEU A 243 -3.48 -1.03 5.73
N VAL A 244 -2.45 -1.87 5.53
CA VAL A 244 -2.49 -3.31 5.78
C VAL A 244 -2.91 -3.61 7.22
N GLY A 245 -2.29 -2.95 8.21
CA GLY A 245 -2.65 -3.12 9.63
C GLY A 245 -4.14 -2.88 9.90
N LEU A 246 -4.68 -1.73 9.46
CA LEU A 246 -6.10 -1.40 9.65
C LEU A 246 -7.04 -2.39 8.95
N ILE A 247 -6.67 -2.91 7.77
CA ILE A 247 -7.47 -3.92 7.06
C ILE A 247 -7.46 -5.25 7.81
N LYS A 248 -6.31 -5.67 8.35
CA LYS A 248 -6.22 -6.86 9.22
C LYS A 248 -7.06 -6.68 10.48
N ASP A 249 -6.91 -5.56 11.19
CA ASP A 249 -7.67 -5.24 12.40
C ASP A 249 -9.18 -5.30 12.14
N GLN A 250 -9.64 -4.71 11.04
CA GLN A 250 -11.06 -4.70 10.70
C GLN A 250 -11.60 -6.10 10.35
N ILE A 251 -10.79 -6.96 9.71
CA ILE A 251 -11.12 -8.38 9.49
C ILE A 251 -11.16 -9.15 10.81
N VAL A 252 -10.23 -8.87 11.75
CA VAL A 252 -10.24 -9.47 13.10
C VAL A 252 -11.53 -9.08 13.85
N GLN A 253 -11.89 -7.80 13.88
CA GLN A 253 -13.13 -7.35 14.52
C GLN A 253 -14.38 -7.97 13.87
N ALA A 254 -14.45 -7.99 12.54
CA ALA A 254 -15.56 -8.63 11.82
C ALA A 254 -15.71 -10.13 12.15
N SER A 255 -14.60 -10.85 12.33
CA SER A 255 -14.59 -12.30 12.60
C SER A 255 -15.22 -12.71 13.94
N ILE A 256 -15.48 -11.75 14.84
CA ILE A 256 -16.13 -11.98 16.14
C ILE A 256 -17.66 -12.13 15.97
N PHE A 257 -18.24 -11.63 14.88
CA PHE A 257 -19.69 -11.52 14.73
C PHE A 257 -20.32 -12.69 13.95
N HIS A 258 -21.24 -13.40 14.60
CA HIS A 258 -22.09 -14.43 13.99
C HIS A 258 -23.42 -13.88 13.42
N HIS A 259 -23.50 -12.58 13.18
CA HIS A 259 -24.71 -11.90 12.69
C HIS A 259 -24.40 -11.04 11.45
N LYS A 260 -25.29 -11.11 10.45
CA LYS A 260 -25.07 -10.56 9.11
C LYS A 260 -24.77 -9.08 9.11
N ASP A 261 -25.62 -8.31 9.76
CA ASP A 261 -25.59 -6.85 9.63
C ASP A 261 -24.40 -6.26 10.38
N GLU A 262 -23.95 -6.90 11.48
CA GLU A 262 -22.72 -6.52 12.18
C GLU A 262 -21.46 -6.91 11.40
N LEU A 263 -21.38 -8.13 10.84
CA LEU A 263 -20.26 -8.55 9.99
C LEU A 263 -20.13 -7.63 8.75
N ILE A 264 -21.25 -7.30 8.10
CA ILE A 264 -21.29 -6.38 6.96
C ILE A 264 -20.92 -4.96 7.40
N LYS A 265 -21.47 -4.44 8.50
CA LYS A 265 -21.14 -3.12 9.06
C LYS A 265 -19.64 -2.99 9.36
N HIS A 266 -19.02 -4.04 9.92
CA HIS A 266 -17.58 -4.05 10.16
C HIS A 266 -16.74 -4.15 8.88
N LEU A 267 -17.13 -4.95 7.87
CA LEU A 267 -16.34 -5.07 6.63
C LEU A 267 -16.62 -3.94 5.61
N SER A 268 -17.69 -3.15 5.79
CA SER A 268 -18.10 -2.12 4.83
C SER A 268 -17.09 -1.01 4.56
N PRO A 269 -16.28 -0.52 5.53
CA PRO A 269 -15.16 0.38 5.24
C PRO A 269 -14.20 -0.14 4.17
N ILE A 270 -13.96 -1.46 4.12
CA ILE A 270 -13.14 -2.10 3.09
C ILE A 270 -13.95 -2.26 1.80
N VAL A 271 -15.13 -2.87 1.84
CA VAL A 271 -15.91 -3.20 0.64
C VAL A 271 -16.32 -1.94 -0.15
N ASN A 272 -16.45 -0.78 0.50
CA ASN A 272 -16.80 0.48 -0.15
C ASN A 272 -15.60 1.33 -0.62
N LEU A 273 -14.33 0.88 -0.52
CA LEU A 273 -13.16 1.65 -0.98
C LEU A 273 -13.16 1.99 -2.48
N SER A 274 -13.91 1.22 -3.28
CA SER A 274 -14.15 1.46 -4.71
C SER A 274 -15.25 2.50 -4.98
N VAL A 275 -16.11 2.78 -3.99
CA VAL A 275 -17.28 3.66 -4.13
C VAL A 275 -16.93 5.07 -3.66
N ARG A 276 -17.17 6.08 -4.51
CA ARG A 276 -17.05 7.51 -4.14
C ARG A 276 -18.24 7.97 -3.26
N SER A 277 -18.54 7.23 -2.20
CA SER A 277 -19.57 7.58 -1.21
C SER A 277 -19.03 8.57 -0.18
N ASP A 278 -19.85 9.53 0.25
CA ASP A 278 -19.53 10.40 1.39
C ASP A 278 -19.43 9.63 2.72
N ASN A 279 -20.12 8.49 2.85
CA ASN A 279 -20.27 7.74 4.12
C ASN A 279 -18.93 7.29 4.72
N TYR A 280 -17.91 7.08 3.88
CA TYR A 280 -16.58 6.60 4.28
C TYR A 280 -15.46 7.60 3.97
N LYS A 281 -15.77 8.87 3.64
CA LYS A 281 -14.74 9.85 3.22
C LYS A 281 -13.74 10.22 4.32
N ASN A 282 -14.12 10.06 5.58
CA ASN A 282 -13.28 10.29 6.76
C ASN A 282 -12.71 8.97 7.32
N ASP A 283 -12.91 7.84 6.64
CA ASP A 283 -12.46 6.54 7.14
C ASP A 283 -10.93 6.40 7.02
N PRO A 284 -10.21 5.94 8.08
CA PRO A 284 -8.75 5.82 8.05
C PRO A 284 -8.19 4.93 6.94
N ILE A 285 -8.91 3.85 6.55
CA ILE A 285 -8.51 2.95 5.47
C ILE A 285 -8.60 3.68 4.13
N ARG A 286 -9.67 4.46 3.92
CA ARG A 286 -9.82 5.26 2.70
C ARG A 286 -8.83 6.42 2.64
N LEU A 287 -8.66 7.16 3.73
CA LEU A 287 -7.71 8.28 3.78
C LEU A 287 -6.30 7.82 3.43
N LEU A 288 -5.82 6.70 3.99
CA LEU A 288 -4.51 6.14 3.65
C LEU A 288 -4.43 5.62 2.22
N LYS A 289 -5.49 4.97 1.69
CA LYS A 289 -5.56 4.59 0.27
C LYS A 289 -5.41 5.80 -0.64
N ASP A 290 -6.18 6.86 -0.38
CA ASP A 290 -6.22 8.05 -1.23
C ASP A 290 -4.91 8.85 -1.09
N GLU A 291 -4.30 8.94 0.11
CA GLU A 291 -2.93 9.47 0.30
C GLU A 291 -1.83 8.67 -0.44
N ILE A 292 -1.97 7.35 -0.57
CA ILE A 292 -1.01 6.52 -1.34
C ILE A 292 -1.19 6.76 -2.85
N LEU A 293 -2.43 6.95 -3.34
CA LEU A 293 -2.69 7.31 -4.74
C LEU A 293 -2.04 8.65 -5.10
N ASP A 294 -2.21 9.68 -4.26
CA ASP A 294 -1.56 10.99 -4.43
C ASP A 294 -0.02 10.88 -4.54
N LEU A 295 0.60 9.97 -3.78
CA LEU A 295 2.05 9.73 -3.84
C LEU A 295 2.46 8.95 -5.09
N ILE A 296 1.65 7.98 -5.54
CA ILE A 296 1.88 7.23 -6.78
C ILE A 296 1.81 8.17 -7.98
N GLU A 297 0.84 9.09 -8.02
CA GLU A 297 0.74 10.07 -9.10
C GLU A 297 1.93 11.04 -9.11
N ARG A 298 2.47 11.45 -7.95
CA ARG A 298 3.73 12.22 -7.88
C ARG A 298 4.92 11.41 -8.39
N VAL A 299 5.05 10.16 -7.97
CA VAL A 299 6.12 9.25 -8.44
C VAL A 299 6.06 9.06 -9.95
N GLU A 300 4.89 8.76 -10.51
CA GLU A 300 4.74 8.55 -11.96
C GLU A 300 5.02 9.83 -12.77
N ASN A 301 4.50 10.98 -12.34
CA ASN A 301 4.81 12.27 -12.98
C ASN A 301 6.30 12.61 -12.91
N GLN A 302 6.95 12.37 -11.77
CA GLN A 302 8.38 12.65 -11.60
C GLN A 302 9.25 11.69 -12.42
N VAL A 303 8.87 10.42 -12.57
CA VAL A 303 9.55 9.49 -13.49
C VAL A 303 9.43 9.97 -14.94
N TYR A 304 8.26 10.46 -15.37
CA TYR A 304 8.11 11.01 -16.73
C TYR A 304 8.91 12.30 -16.96
N LYS A 305 9.01 13.20 -15.96
CA LYS A 305 9.91 14.37 -16.02
C LYS A 305 11.36 13.94 -16.22
N LEU A 306 11.87 13.07 -15.35
CA LEU A 306 13.27 12.60 -15.35
C LEU A 306 13.66 11.77 -16.58
N LYS A 307 12.68 11.34 -17.38
CA LYS A 307 12.86 10.64 -18.67
C LYS A 307 12.94 11.59 -19.87
N ALA A 308 12.58 12.87 -19.70
CA ALA A 308 12.54 13.88 -20.75
C ALA A 308 13.74 14.85 -20.73
N GLU A 309 14.71 14.62 -19.84
CA GLU A 309 15.89 15.45 -19.55
C GLU A 309 17.21 14.74 -19.94
#